data_AF-A0A6N9HP15-F1
#
_entry.id   AF-A0A6N9HP15-F1
#
_cell.length_a   1.000
_cell.length_b   1.000
_cell.length_c   1.000
_cell.angle_alpha   90.00
_cell.angle_beta   90.00
_cell.angle_gamma   90.00
#
_symmetry.space_group_name_H-M   'P 1'
#
loop_
_entity.id
_entity.type
_entity.pdbx_description
1 polymer ?
#
loop_
_entity_poly.entity_id
_entity_poly.type
_entity_poly.pdbx_seq_one_letter_code
_entity_poly.pdbx_strand_id
1 'polypeptide(L)'
;MQTHSGLRVSASDPAGLQLIYDTNESPEMLGQGLLQALAASRVLNLDEARQFFESSSMKQRYENWVTRLLQHVGSGDRIKLFEKMKHCSVVCESDLISIRPTIHDEIEGWSGSKQLESVQVSRLASAAEVGQGILLALSRSQG
;
A
#
# COMPACT_ATOMS: atom_id res chain seq x y z
N MET A 1 1.81 -5.22 2.35
CA MET A 1 2.50 -4.01 1.83
C MET A 1 2.87 -4.24 0.37
N GLN A 2 2.73 -3.23 -0.48
CA GLN A 2 2.89 -3.40 -1.93
C GLN A 2 3.52 -2.16 -2.55
N THR A 3 4.44 -2.39 -3.48
CA THR A 3 5.07 -1.33 -4.27
C THR A 3 4.09 -0.81 -5.30
N HIS A 4 3.90 0.51 -5.34
CA HIS A 4 3.12 1.18 -6.37
C HIS A 4 4.05 2.05 -7.22
N SER A 5 3.85 2.02 -8.53
CA SER A 5 4.64 2.77 -9.52
C SER A 5 3.69 3.50 -10.47
N GLY A 6 4.19 4.51 -11.17
CA GLY A 6 3.37 5.22 -12.14
C GLY A 6 3.91 6.57 -12.58
N LEU A 7 3.00 7.39 -13.11
CA LEU A 7 3.28 8.75 -13.60
C LEU A 7 2.07 9.63 -13.24
N ARG A 8 2.22 10.50 -12.23
CA ARG A 8 1.17 11.33 -11.59
C ARG A 8 0.08 10.54 -10.86
N VAL A 9 -0.30 9.38 -11.39
CA VAL A 9 -1.14 8.37 -10.77
C VAL A 9 -0.30 7.11 -10.60
N SER A 10 -0.57 6.34 -9.57
CA SER A 10 0.14 5.10 -9.26
C SER A 10 -0.81 3.92 -9.15
N ALA A 11 -0.36 2.73 -9.54
CA ALA A 11 -1.01 1.47 -9.24
C ALA A 11 0.03 0.44 -8.79
N SER A 12 -0.44 -0.68 -8.25
CA SER A 12 0.44 -1.80 -7.87
C SER A 12 1.36 -2.19 -9.03
N ASP A 13 2.67 -2.19 -8.76
CA ASP A 13 3.69 -2.58 -9.73
C ASP A 13 3.87 -4.10 -9.72
N PRO A 14 3.60 -4.83 -10.83
CA PRO A 14 3.85 -6.26 -10.90
C PRO A 14 5.34 -6.64 -10.80
N ALA A 15 6.25 -5.71 -11.12
CA ALA A 15 7.69 -5.91 -10.98
C ALA A 15 8.22 -5.43 -9.61
N GLY A 16 7.37 -4.81 -8.80
CA GLY A 16 7.71 -4.32 -7.47
C GLY A 16 7.61 -5.38 -6.38
N LEU A 17 7.90 -4.97 -5.15
CA LEU A 17 7.81 -5.84 -3.98
C LEU A 17 6.37 -5.97 -3.48
N GLN A 18 5.99 -7.20 -3.14
CA GLN A 18 4.79 -7.52 -2.38
C GLN A 18 5.23 -8.26 -1.10
N LEU A 19 5.06 -7.60 0.05
CA LEU A 19 5.51 -8.09 1.35
C LEU A 19 4.27 -8.36 2.21
N ILE A 20 4.17 -9.59 2.73
CA ILE A 20 3.09 -10.03 3.63
C ILE A 20 3.72 -10.29 5.00
N TYR A 21 3.09 -9.74 6.03
CA TYR A 21 3.56 -9.79 7.42
C TYR A 21 2.43 -10.28 8.31
N ASP A 22 2.79 -10.88 9.44
CA ASP A 22 1.85 -11.16 10.52
C ASP A 22 1.38 -9.86 11.18
N THR A 23 0.19 -9.89 11.80
CA THR A 23 -0.40 -8.69 12.43
C THR A 23 0.39 -8.17 13.63
N ASN A 24 1.25 -9.00 14.22
CA ASN A 24 2.06 -8.67 15.40
C ASN A 24 3.54 -8.43 15.05
N GLU A 25 3.83 -8.19 13.76
CA GLU A 25 5.19 -7.90 13.31
C GLU A 25 5.76 -6.64 13.98
N SER A 26 7.07 -6.63 14.18
CA SER A 26 7.75 -5.52 14.84
C SER A 26 7.72 -4.23 14.00
N PRO A 27 7.65 -3.04 14.62
CA PRO A 27 7.74 -1.77 13.89
C PRO A 27 9.01 -1.67 13.05
N GLU A 28 10.15 -2.15 13.55
CA GLU A 28 11.42 -2.20 12.81
C GLU A 28 11.25 -2.91 11.46
N MET A 29 10.70 -4.12 11.47
CA MET A 29 10.48 -4.93 10.26
C MET A 29 9.49 -4.29 9.29
N LEU A 30 8.40 -3.71 9.81
CA LEU A 30 7.42 -3.00 9.00
C LEU A 30 8.04 -1.78 8.32
N GLY A 31 8.83 -0.99 9.04
CA GLY A 31 9.50 0.18 8.47
C GLY A 31 10.56 -0.19 7.46
N GLN A 32 11.33 -1.25 7.70
CA GLN A 32 12.31 -1.77 6.74
C GLN A 32 11.63 -2.22 5.44
N GLY A 33 10.50 -2.94 5.57
CA GLY A 33 9.66 -3.31 4.43
C GLY A 33 9.17 -2.10 3.64
N LEU A 34 8.74 -1.04 4.33
CA LEU A 34 8.24 0.17 3.66
C LEU A 34 9.35 0.86 2.88
N LEU A 35 10.53 1.00 3.47
CA LEU A 35 11.69 1.60 2.80
C LEU A 35 12.11 0.78 1.57
N GLN A 36 12.09 -0.55 1.66
CA GLN A 36 12.36 -1.43 0.52
C GLN A 36 11.31 -1.28 -0.59
N ALA A 37 10.02 -1.26 -0.24
CA ALA A 37 8.94 -1.08 -1.21
C ALA A 37 9.00 0.30 -1.90
N LEU A 38 9.32 1.36 -1.14
CA LEU A 38 9.54 2.69 -1.69
C LEU A 38 10.76 2.75 -2.62
N ALA A 39 11.86 2.07 -2.27
CA ALA A 39 13.05 1.98 -3.12
C ALA A 39 12.80 1.20 -4.43
N ALA A 40 11.87 0.25 -4.43
CA ALA A 40 11.45 -0.49 -5.61
C ALA A 40 10.43 0.26 -6.49
N SER A 41 9.86 1.37 -6.01
CA SER A 41 8.91 2.19 -6.75
C SER A 41 9.59 2.90 -7.93
N ARG A 42 8.87 2.97 -9.06
CA ARG A 42 9.38 3.54 -10.31
C ARG A 42 8.50 4.70 -10.78
N VAL A 43 9.17 5.75 -11.25
CA VAL A 43 8.53 6.80 -12.05
C VAL A 43 8.57 6.36 -13.51
N LEU A 44 7.39 6.06 -14.06
CA LEU A 44 7.27 5.55 -15.43
C LEU A 44 7.35 6.69 -16.45
N ASN A 45 7.92 6.40 -17.62
CA ASN A 45 7.76 7.28 -18.77
C ASN A 45 6.37 7.12 -19.43
N LEU A 46 6.05 7.96 -20.41
CA LEU A 46 4.72 7.97 -21.03
C LEU A 46 4.35 6.66 -21.73
N ASP A 47 5.30 6.00 -22.41
CA ASP A 47 5.03 4.77 -23.15
C ASP A 47 4.91 3.58 -22.19
N GLU A 48 5.76 3.51 -21.17
CA GLU A 48 5.62 2.55 -20.07
C GLU A 48 4.27 2.72 -19.36
N ALA A 49 3.87 3.96 -19.06
CA ALA A 49 2.61 4.25 -18.39
C ALA A 49 1.41 3.77 -19.22
N ARG A 50 1.42 3.96 -20.55
CA ARG A 50 0.33 3.47 -21.43
C ARG A 50 0.13 1.96 -21.31
N GLN A 51 1.21 1.20 -21.35
CA GLN A 51 1.14 -0.26 -21.20
C GLN A 51 0.80 -0.66 -19.75
N PHE A 52 1.38 0.05 -18.78
CA PHE A 52 1.19 -0.23 -17.36
C PHE A 52 -0.26 -0.03 -16.95
N PHE A 53 -0.92 1.04 -17.40
CA PHE A 53 -2.31 1.36 -17.09
C PHE A 53 -3.32 0.78 -18.08
N GLU A 54 -2.92 -0.21 -18.89
CA GLU A 54 -3.85 -0.91 -19.77
C GLU A 54 -4.89 -1.68 -18.94
N SER A 55 -6.18 -1.41 -19.19
CA SER A 55 -7.28 -1.80 -18.31
C SER A 55 -7.40 -3.31 -18.10
N SER A 56 -7.19 -4.12 -19.14
CA SER A 56 -7.29 -5.58 -19.01
C SER A 56 -6.16 -6.14 -18.17
N SER A 57 -4.94 -5.62 -18.35
CA SER A 57 -3.77 -5.94 -17.53
C SER A 57 -3.96 -5.52 -16.08
N MET A 58 -4.50 -4.32 -15.83
CA MET A 58 -4.81 -3.85 -14.47
C MET A 58 -5.81 -4.79 -13.76
N LYS A 59 -6.90 -5.15 -14.45
CA LYS A 59 -7.91 -6.07 -13.91
C LYS A 59 -7.31 -7.43 -13.60
N GLN A 60 -6.51 -7.99 -14.51
CA GLN A 60 -5.86 -9.28 -14.30
C GLN A 60 -4.89 -9.27 -13.12
N ARG A 61 -4.08 -8.20 -12.98
CA ARG A 61 -3.17 -8.04 -11.84
C ARG A 61 -3.91 -7.98 -10.51
N TYR A 62 -5.05 -7.27 -10.49
CA TYR A 62 -5.89 -7.18 -9.32
C TYR A 62 -6.46 -8.56 -8.92
N GLU A 63 -7.08 -9.28 -9.85
CA GLU A 63 -7.65 -10.61 -9.58
C GLU A 63 -6.59 -11.64 -9.12
N ASN A 64 -5.39 -11.58 -9.70
CA ASN A 64 -4.27 -12.41 -9.27
C ASN A 64 -3.83 -12.09 -7.83
N TRP A 65 -3.82 -10.79 -7.47
CA TRP A 65 -3.51 -10.35 -6.12
C TRP A 65 -4.56 -10.82 -5.11
N VAL A 66 -5.85 -10.66 -5.42
CA VAL A 66 -6.95 -11.15 -4.57
C VAL A 66 -6.82 -12.66 -4.34
N THR A 67 -6.57 -13.42 -5.41
CA THR A 67 -6.43 -14.87 -5.33
C THR A 67 -5.26 -15.29 -4.43
N ARG A 68 -4.11 -14.62 -4.55
CA ARG A 68 -2.94 -14.88 -3.68
C ARG A 68 -3.25 -14.58 -2.21
N LEU A 69 -3.97 -13.50 -1.93
CA LEU A 69 -4.37 -13.16 -0.57
C LEU A 69 -5.34 -14.19 0.02
N LEU A 70 -6.36 -14.61 -0.74
CA LEU A 70 -7.31 -15.65 -0.31
C LEU A 70 -6.60 -16.97 0.01
N GLN A 71 -5.65 -17.37 -0.83
CA GLN A 71 -4.80 -18.54 -0.58
C GLN A 71 -3.96 -18.38 0.69
N HIS A 72 -3.38 -17.20 0.91
CA HIS A 72 -2.54 -16.92 2.07
C HIS A 72 -3.34 -16.94 3.38
N VAL A 73 -4.53 -16.35 3.42
CA VAL A 73 -5.39 -16.34 4.62
C VAL A 73 -6.16 -17.65 4.82
N GLY A 74 -6.09 -18.58 3.88
CA GLY A 74 -6.81 -19.85 3.92
C GLY A 74 -8.33 -19.71 3.81
N SER A 75 -8.83 -18.59 3.29
CA SER A 75 -10.25 -18.29 3.13
C SER A 75 -10.61 -18.21 1.66
N GLY A 76 -11.71 -18.85 1.25
CA GLY A 76 -12.29 -18.67 -0.09
C GLY A 76 -13.23 -17.48 -0.20
N ASP A 77 -13.50 -16.78 0.92
CA ASP A 77 -14.51 -15.73 1.00
C ASP A 77 -13.87 -14.35 0.78
N ARG A 78 -14.10 -13.82 -0.43
CA ARG A 78 -13.62 -12.50 -0.86
C ARG A 78 -14.20 -11.37 -0.02
N ILE A 79 -15.47 -11.46 0.40
CA ILE A 79 -16.09 -10.42 1.24
C ILE A 79 -15.38 -10.40 2.60
N LYS A 80 -15.17 -11.56 3.23
CA LYS A 80 -14.46 -11.63 4.52
C LYS A 80 -13.01 -11.17 4.44
N LEU A 81 -12.35 -11.37 3.30
CA LEU A 81 -10.99 -10.86 3.10
C LEU A 81 -10.96 -9.33 3.24
N PHE A 82 -11.94 -8.66 2.66
CA PHE A 82 -11.94 -7.20 2.60
C PHE A 82 -12.70 -6.50 3.71
N GLU A 83 -13.71 -7.13 4.33
CA GLU A 83 -14.64 -6.53 5.30
C GLU A 83 -13.96 -5.74 6.43
N LYS A 84 -12.75 -6.15 6.84
CA LYS A 84 -11.97 -5.47 7.90
C LYS A 84 -10.60 -4.98 7.42
N MET A 85 -10.38 -4.96 6.10
CA MET A 85 -9.09 -4.60 5.53
C MET A 85 -8.93 -3.08 5.57
N LYS A 86 -7.95 -2.64 6.36
CA LYS A 86 -7.51 -1.24 6.36
C LYS A 86 -6.53 -0.99 5.24
N HIS A 87 -6.55 0.23 4.72
CA HIS A 87 -5.64 0.68 3.68
C HIS A 87 -4.99 2.01 4.08
N CYS A 88 -3.77 2.23 3.60
CA CYS A 88 -3.05 3.50 3.71
C CYS A 88 -2.31 3.74 2.40
N SER A 89 -2.35 4.97 1.90
CA SER A 89 -1.54 5.41 0.76
C SER A 89 -0.22 5.96 1.27
N VAL A 90 0.91 5.53 0.71
CA VAL A 90 2.22 6.08 1.07
C VAL A 90 2.85 6.74 -0.14
N VAL A 91 3.35 7.96 0.05
CA VAL A 91 4.15 8.69 -0.94
C VAL A 91 5.42 9.15 -0.26
N CYS A 92 6.55 9.03 -0.96
CA CYS A 92 7.82 9.60 -0.53
C CYS A 92 8.25 10.67 -1.54
N GLU A 93 8.37 11.90 -1.07
CA GLU A 93 8.85 13.03 -1.87
C GLU A 93 10.11 13.59 -1.19
N SER A 94 11.22 13.60 -1.92
CA SER A 94 12.56 13.89 -1.38
C SER A 94 12.86 13.01 -0.16
N ASP A 95 12.92 13.58 1.04
CA ASP A 95 13.22 12.87 2.29
C ASP A 95 12.02 12.82 3.25
N LEU A 96 10.80 13.07 2.76
CA LEU A 96 9.58 13.02 3.57
C LEU A 96 8.67 11.88 3.09
N ILE A 97 8.35 10.98 4.01
CA ILE A 97 7.37 9.91 3.82
C ILE A 97 6.04 10.39 4.40
N SER A 98 5.03 10.50 3.54
CA SER A 98 3.66 10.82 3.92
C SER A 98 2.79 9.56 3.86
N ILE A 99 2.37 9.08 5.03
CA ILE A 99 1.48 7.91 5.18
C ILE A 99 0.05 8.43 5.41
N ARG A 100 -0.79 8.29 4.40
CA ARG A 100 -2.16 8.78 4.39
C ARG A 100 -3.15 7.65 4.77
N PRO A 101 -3.84 7.75 5.92
CA PRO A 101 -4.96 6.86 6.24
C PRO A 101 -6.13 7.05 5.28
N THR A 102 -6.97 6.04 5.16
CA THR A 102 -8.18 6.07 4.31
C THR A 102 -9.44 5.65 5.07
N ILE A 103 -10.60 5.92 4.48
CA ILE A 103 -11.90 5.42 4.90
C ILE A 103 -12.25 4.22 4.03
N HIS A 104 -12.64 3.10 4.63
CA HIS A 104 -13.17 1.93 3.94
C HIS A 104 -14.67 2.14 3.70
N ASP A 105 -15.05 2.53 2.49
CA ASP A 105 -16.40 2.98 2.12
C ASP A 105 -17.13 2.04 1.16
N GLU A 106 -16.41 1.16 0.46
CA GLU A 106 -16.96 0.05 -0.30
C GLU A 106 -16.24 -1.25 0.05
N ILE A 107 -16.83 -2.42 -0.22
CA ILE A 107 -16.22 -3.72 0.13
C ILE A 107 -14.76 -3.78 -0.32
N GLU A 108 -14.44 -3.32 -1.53
CA GLU A 108 -13.08 -3.32 -2.09
C GLU A 108 -12.56 -1.89 -2.39
N GLY A 109 -13.15 -0.88 -1.75
CA GLY A 109 -12.90 0.53 -2.04
C GLY A 109 -12.50 1.32 -0.80
N TRP A 110 -11.47 2.16 -0.96
CA TRP A 110 -11.03 3.07 0.08
C TRP A 110 -10.88 4.48 -0.46
N SER A 111 -11.43 5.45 0.24
CA SER A 111 -11.35 6.87 -0.12
C SER A 111 -10.43 7.65 0.81
N GLY A 112 -9.79 8.68 0.25
CA GLY A 112 -9.04 9.65 1.03
C GLY A 112 -9.98 10.64 1.71
N SER A 113 -9.67 11.03 2.95
CA SER A 113 -10.42 12.06 3.68
C SER A 113 -9.52 13.16 4.19
N LYS A 114 -9.96 14.43 4.06
CA LYS A 114 -9.26 15.59 4.63
C LYS A 114 -9.34 15.63 6.16
N GLN A 115 -10.27 14.89 6.77
CA GLN A 115 -10.42 14.80 8.22
C GLN A 115 -9.38 13.85 8.83
N LEU A 116 -8.77 12.98 8.03
CA LEU A 116 -7.76 12.06 8.50
C LEU A 116 -6.37 12.64 8.26
N GLU A 117 -5.68 12.97 9.34
CA GLU A 117 -4.34 13.53 9.27
C GLU A 117 -3.32 12.48 8.81
N SER A 118 -2.55 12.83 7.78
CA SER A 118 -1.43 12.01 7.32
C SER A 118 -0.33 12.00 8.37
N VAL A 119 0.35 10.87 8.52
CA VAL A 119 1.55 10.74 9.34
C VAL A 119 2.75 11.10 8.48
N GLN A 120 3.59 12.02 8.96
CA GLN A 120 4.80 12.46 8.28
C GLN A 120 6.01 11.90 9.03
N VAL A 121 6.88 11.18 8.33
CA VAL A 121 8.10 10.61 8.87
C VAL A 121 9.25 10.94 7.93
N SER A 122 10.42 11.31 8.45
CA SER A 122 11.60 11.47 7.62
C SER A 122 12.03 10.12 7.04
N ARG A 123 12.41 10.09 5.76
CA ARG A 123 13.05 8.94 5.12
C ARG A 123 14.38 8.56 5.78
N LEU A 124 15.03 9.52 6.44
CA LEU A 124 16.29 9.34 7.16
C LEU A 124 16.08 8.85 8.61
N ALA A 125 14.82 8.73 9.06
CA ALA A 125 14.50 8.16 10.36
C ALA A 125 14.84 6.68 10.43
N SER A 126 14.92 6.15 11.64
CA SER A 126 15.12 4.72 11.86
C SER A 126 13.94 3.90 11.28
N ALA A 127 14.21 2.64 10.93
CA ALA A 127 13.16 1.74 10.47
C ALA A 127 12.05 1.59 11.52
N ALA A 128 12.39 1.55 12.81
CA ALA A 128 11.41 1.53 13.90
C ALA A 128 10.47 2.75 13.88
N GLU A 129 10.98 3.97 13.70
CA GLU A 129 10.16 5.19 13.63
C GLU A 129 9.23 5.19 12.42
N VAL A 130 9.73 4.75 11.26
CA VAL A 130 8.92 4.57 10.06
C VAL A 130 7.79 3.55 10.31
N GLY A 131 8.12 2.43 10.96
CA GLY A 131 7.15 1.41 11.37
C GLY A 131 6.08 1.93 12.31
N GLN A 132 6.47 2.71 13.32
CA GLN A 132 5.50 3.35 14.21
C GLN A 132 4.58 4.32 13.47
N GLY A 133 5.11 5.01 12.46
CA GLY A 133 4.30 5.85 11.58
C GLY A 133 3.24 5.06 10.81
N ILE A 134 3.56 3.85 10.34
CA ILE A 134 2.61 2.94 9.68
C ILE A 134 1.49 2.56 10.66
N LEU A 135 1.85 2.11 11.87
CA LEU A 135 0.88 1.69 12.88
C LEU A 135 -0.05 2.84 13.29
N LEU A 136 0.49 4.05 13.44
CA LEU A 136 -0.28 5.25 13.74
C LEU A 136 -1.25 5.63 12.61
N ALA A 137 -0.83 5.50 11.34
CA ALA A 137 -1.74 5.76 10.23
C ALA A 137 -2.86 4.71 10.14
N LEU A 138 -2.54 3.44 10.38
CA LEU A 138 -3.55 2.36 10.43
C LEU A 138 -4.54 2.56 11.59
N SER A 139 -4.09 3.10 12.72
CA SER A 139 -4.99 3.42 13.85
C SER A 139 -5.92 4.60 13.54
N ARG A 140 -5.54 5.49 12.62
CA ARG A 140 -6.37 6.62 12.14
C ARG A 140 -7.36 6.24 11.04
N SER A 141 -7.13 5.11 10.36
CA SER A 141 -8.02 4.64 9.29
C SER A 141 -9.38 4.22 9.85
N GLN A 142 -10.44 4.47 9.08
CA GLN A 142 -11.84 4.28 9.49
C GLN A 142 -12.57 3.30 8.57
N GLY A 143 -13.68 2.75 9.07
CA GLY A 143 -14.42 1.66 8.43
C GLY A 143 -14.01 0.30 8.99
#